data_AF-A0A3D5UMP3-F1
#
_entry.id   AF-A0A3D5UMP3-F1
#
_cell.length_a   1.000
_cell.length_b   1.000
_cell.length_c   1.000
_cell.angle_alpha   90.00
_cell.angle_beta   90.00
_cell.angle_gamma   90.00
#
_symmetry.space_group_name_H-M   'P 1'
#
loop_
_entity.id
_entity.type
_entity.pdbx_description
1 polymer ?
#
loop_
_entity_poly.entity_id
_entity_poly.type
_entity_poly.pdbx_seq_one_letter_code
_entity_poly.pdbx_strand_id
1 'polypeptide(L)' 'GKYRIIDFPLSNASNSGIVDIGILTQYKPFVLNEHIGIGSYWDFDRMSGGLKILPPYTNES' A
#
# COMPACT_ATOMS: atom_id res chain seq x y z
N GLY A 1 5.47 16.89 -5.98
CA GLY A 1 5.61 15.98 -7.13
C GLY A 1 4.38 15.12 -7.23
N LYS A 2 3.90 14.81 -8.44
CA LYS A 2 2.59 14.16 -8.66
C LYS A 2 2.58 12.65 -8.35
N TYR A 3 3.74 12.01 -8.28
CA TYR A 3 3.89 10.57 -8.07
C TYR A 3 4.97 10.25 -7.04
N ARG A 4 4.87 9.09 -6.38
CA ARG A 4 5.83 8.50 -5.45
C ARG A 4 6.33 7.16 -5.99
N ILE A 5 7.49 6.72 -5.49
CA ILE A 5 8.13 5.46 -5.91
C ILE A 5 7.17 4.26 -5.76
N ILE A 6 6.29 4.27 -4.75
CA ILE A 6 5.33 3.19 -4.50
C ILE A 6 4.22 3.09 -5.57
N ASP A 7 3.98 4.14 -6.35
CA ASP A 7 2.94 4.13 -7.37
C ASP A 7 3.27 3.16 -8.51
N PHE A 8 4.56 2.92 -8.78
CA PHE A 8 5.02 1.98 -9.81
C PHE A 8 4.66 0.52 -9.49
N PRO A 9 5.06 -0.06 -8.34
CA PRO A 9 4.69 -1.44 -8.01
C PRO A 9 3.16 -1.62 -7.84
N LEU A 10 2.45 -0.62 -7.30
CA LEU A 10 0.98 -0.68 -7.17
C LEU A 10 0.27 -0.67 -8.53
N SER A 11 0.73 0.17 -9.46
CA SER A 11 0.20 0.19 -10.83
C SER A 11 0.48 -1.12 -11.57
N ASN A 12 1.68 -1.68 -11.39
CA ASN A 12 2.03 -2.97 -11.99
C ASN A 12 1.17 -4.11 -11.44
N ALA A 13 0.96 -4.15 -10.13
CA ALA A 13 0.13 -5.16 -9.49
C ALA A 13 -1.33 -5.07 -9.95
N SER A 14 -1.90 -3.86 -9.99
CA SER A 14 -3.26 -3.60 -10.50
C SER A 14 -3.39 -4.04 -11.97
N ASN A 15 -2.45 -3.64 -12.84
CA ASN A 15 -2.43 -4.03 -14.26
C ASN A 15 -2.20 -5.52 -14.49
N SER A 16 -1.65 -6.24 -13.50
CA SER A 16 -1.39 -7.69 -13.56
C SER A 16 -2.50 -8.52 -12.93
N GLY A 17 -3.60 -7.89 -12.46
CA GLY A 17 -4.69 -8.57 -11.78
C GLY A 17 -4.34 -9.12 -10.40
N ILE A 18 -3.27 -8.60 -9.77
CA ILE A 18 -2.93 -8.91 -8.38
C ILE A 18 -3.82 -8.08 -7.49
N VAL A 19 -4.69 -8.74 -6.72
CA VAL A 19 -5.76 -8.08 -5.94
C VAL A 19 -5.47 -7.99 -4.44
N ASP A 20 -4.49 -8.75 -3.94
CA ASP A 20 -4.09 -8.79 -2.54
C ASP A 20 -2.67 -8.27 -2.36
N ILE A 21 -2.51 -7.14 -1.67
CA ILE A 21 -1.21 -6.50 -1.48
C ILE A 21 -0.96 -6.18 0.00
N GLY A 22 0.17 -6.65 0.52
CA GLY A 22 0.71 -6.27 1.83
C GLY A 22 1.87 -5.29 1.69
N ILE A 23 1.81 -4.14 2.36
CA ILE A 23 2.88 -3.13 2.37
C ILE A 23 3.54 -3.12 3.74
N LEU A 24 4.78 -3.60 3.79
CA LEU A 24 5.60 -3.55 4.99
C LEU A 24 6.21 -2.16 5.14
N THR A 25 6.00 -1.53 6.28
CA THR A 25 6.52 -0.19 6.58
C THR A 25 7.48 -0.25 7.77
N GLN A 26 8.51 0.60 7.81
CA GLN A 26 9.52 0.59 8.90
C GLN A 26 9.77 1.96 9.52
N TYR A 27 9.79 3.04 8.73
CA TYR A 27 10.06 4.39 9.22
C TYR A 27 8.96 5.36 8.82
N LYS A 28 8.38 6.05 9.83
CA LYS A 28 7.36 7.11 9.67
C LYS A 28 6.27 6.77 8.64
N PRO A 29 5.45 5.73 8.88
CA PRO A 29 4.45 5.27 7.92
C PRO A 29 3.34 6.30 7.67
N PHE A 30 3.18 7.31 8.53
CA PHE A 30 2.06 8.26 8.45
C PHE A 30 1.91 8.92 7.07
N VAL A 31 3.00 9.46 6.52
CA VAL A 31 2.97 10.15 5.22
C VAL A 31 2.72 9.18 4.07
N LEU A 32 3.17 7.93 4.21
CA LEU A 32 2.94 6.87 3.23
C LEU A 32 1.48 6.42 3.27
N ASN A 33 0.93 6.20 4.48
CA ASN A 33 -0.46 5.82 4.70
C ASN A 33 -1.42 6.89 4.17
N GLU A 34 -1.10 8.19 4.38
CA GLU A 34 -1.91 9.30 3.85
C GLU A 34 -1.94 9.31 2.31
N HIS A 35 -0.81 9.02 1.67
CA HIS A 35 -0.72 8.97 0.21
C HIS A 35 -1.43 7.77 -0.41
N ILE A 36 -1.32 6.61 0.23
CA ILE A 36 -1.97 5.39 -0.24
C ILE A 36 -3.48 5.43 0.04
N GLY A 37 -3.88 5.96 1.20
CA GLY A 37 -5.25 5.98 1.66
C GLY A 37 -5.87 4.58 1.69
N ILE A 38 -7.05 4.45 1.09
CA ILE A 38 -7.76 3.17 0.91
C ILE A 38 -7.35 2.40 -0.36
N GLY A 39 -6.36 2.90 -1.12
CA GLY A 39 -5.87 2.24 -2.33
C GLY A 39 -6.77 2.38 -3.56
N SER A 40 -7.77 3.26 -3.53
CA SER A 40 -8.75 3.45 -4.62
C SER A 40 -8.14 3.93 -5.95
N TYR A 41 -6.98 4.60 -5.93
CA TYR A 41 -6.26 4.98 -7.16
C TYR A 41 -5.79 3.78 -8.00
N TRP A 42 -5.68 2.60 -7.37
CA TRP A 42 -5.23 1.36 -8.01
C TRP A 42 -6.29 0.25 -7.93
N ASP A 43 -7.55 0.61 -7.64
CA ASP A 43 -8.67 -0.33 -7.51
C ASP A 43 -8.42 -1.40 -6.42
N PHE A 44 -7.82 -0.96 -5.31
CA PHE A 44 -7.60 -1.80 -4.12
C PHE A 44 -8.61 -1.54 -2.99
N ASP A 45 -9.63 -0.69 -3.19
CA ASP A 45 -10.73 -0.42 -2.25
C ASP A 45 -11.87 -1.45 -2.33
N ARG A 46 -11.52 -2.70 -2.62
CA ARG A 46 -12.47 -3.80 -2.86
C ARG A 46 -12.94 -4.46 -1.57
N MET A 47 -14.14 -5.02 -1.58
CA MET A 47 -14.70 -5.78 -0.45
C MET A 47 -13.98 -7.12 -0.18
N SER A 48 -13.37 -7.70 -1.22
CA SER A 48 -12.57 -8.91 -1.14
C SER A 48 -11.17 -8.60 -1.66
N GLY A 49 -10.19 -8.82 -0.79
CA GLY A 49 -8.79 -8.47 -0.98
C GLY A 49 -8.47 -7.01 -0.68
N GLY A 50 -7.53 -6.44 -1.42
CA GLY A 50 -7.16 -5.03 -1.32
C GLY A 50 -5.79 -4.79 -0.70
N LEU A 51 -5.57 -3.55 -0.29
CA LEU A 51 -4.29 -3.07 0.18
C LEU A 51 -4.27 -3.05 1.72
N LYS A 52 -3.32 -3.77 2.32
CA LYS A 52 -3.09 -3.77 3.77
C LYS A 52 -1.71 -3.22 4.09
N ILE A 53 -1.68 -2.21 4.94
CA ILE A 53 -0.43 -1.69 5.49
C ILE A 53 -0.11 -2.51 6.73
N LEU A 54 1.01 -3.22 6.67
CA LEU A 54 1.51 -4.04 7.75
C LEU A 54 2.43 -3.18 8.62
N PRO A 55 2.13 -3.02 9.92
CA PRO A 55 2.97 -2.26 10.82
C PRO A 55 4.36 -2.90 10.90
N PRO A 56 5.42 -2.12 11.13
CA PRO A 56 6.73 -2.69 11.41
C PRO A 56 6.63 -3.64 12.59
N TYR A 57 7.35 -4.75 12.49
CA TYR A 57 7.62 -5.58 13.65
C TYR A 57 8.47 -4.77 14.64
N THR A 58 7.83 -4.23 15.67
CA THR A 58 8.51 -3.68 16.83
C THR A 58 8.78 -4.84 17.77
N ASN A 59 10.04 -5.21 17.97
CA ASN A 59 10.42 -6.04 19.11
C ASN A 59 10.01 -5.26 20.37
N GLU A 60 8.88 -5.61 20.98
CA GLU A 60 8.60 -5.25 22.36
C GLU A 60 9.73 -5.85 23.20
N SER A 61 10.54 -4.96 23.80
CA SER A 61 11.60 -5.29 24.76
C SER A 61 11.04 -5.25 26.17
#